data_AF-A0A0T9CZP1-F1
#
_entry.id   AF-A0A0T9CZP1-F1
#
_cell.length_a   1.000
_cell.length_b   1.000
_cell.length_c   1.000
_cell.angle_alpha   90.00
_cell.angle_beta   90.00
_cell.angle_gamma   90.00
#
_symmetry.space_group_name_H-M   'P 1'
#
loop_
_entity.id
_entity.type
_entity.pdbx_description
1 polymer ?
#
loop_
_entity_poly.entity_id
_entity_poly.type
_entity_poly.pdbx_seq_one_letter_code
_entity_poly.pdbx_strand_id
1 'polypeptide(L)'
;MRVGLAAEVKRTHEELVERILHAGLAYSDVVDRDTSLVVCNATAPEHGKGYHALQLGVPVMPEARFMECIGAVVGGASVEDFTDVAPVEKQLALF
;
A
#
# COMPACT_ATOMS: atom_id res chain seq x y z
N MET A 1 4.53 4.41 1.48
CA MET A 1 4.44 3.36 2.53
C MET A 1 3.93 2.07 1.90
N ARG A 2 4.51 0.90 2.23
CA ARG A 2 4.15 -0.41 1.63
C ARG A 2 3.32 -1.26 2.59
N VAL A 3 2.19 -1.80 2.13
CA VAL A 3 1.27 -2.62 2.91
C VAL A 3 1.17 -4.01 2.30
N GLY A 4 1.41 -5.03 3.13
CA GLY A 4 1.22 -6.43 2.79
C GLY A 4 -0.14 -6.96 3.26
N LEU A 5 -0.71 -7.91 2.52
CA LEU A 5 -1.97 -8.58 2.87
C LEU A 5 -1.74 -10.07 3.14
N ALA A 6 -2.09 -10.52 4.34
CA ALA A 6 -2.08 -11.93 4.68
C ALA A 6 -3.35 -12.64 4.20
N ALA A 7 -3.33 -13.98 4.17
CA ALA A 7 -4.46 -14.78 3.70
C ALA A 7 -5.62 -14.78 4.72
N GLU A 8 -5.32 -14.48 5.98
CA GLU A 8 -6.25 -14.41 7.09
C GLU A 8 -6.99 -13.07 7.12
N VAL A 9 -7.69 -12.75 6.04
CA VAL A 9 -8.57 -11.58 5.91
C VAL A 9 -10.01 -12.04 5.68
N LYS A 10 -10.98 -11.23 6.13
CA LYS A 10 -12.41 -11.55 5.97
C LYS A 10 -12.94 -11.06 4.63
N ARG A 11 -12.40 -9.95 4.13
CA ARG A 11 -12.69 -9.39 2.81
C ARG A 11 -11.91 -10.10 1.71
N THR A 12 -12.34 -9.88 0.46
CA THR A 12 -11.58 -10.34 -0.68
C THR A 12 -10.26 -9.58 -0.77
N HIS A 13 -9.25 -10.26 -1.31
CA HIS A 13 -7.94 -9.66 -1.51
C HIS A 13 -8.01 -8.41 -2.39
N GLU A 14 -8.82 -8.47 -3.45
CA GLU A 14 -9.01 -7.37 -4.40
C GLU A 14 -9.59 -6.12 -3.75
N GLU A 15 -10.61 -6.25 -2.90
CA GLU A 15 -11.21 -5.10 -2.20
C GLU A 15 -10.17 -4.37 -1.33
N LEU A 16 -9.32 -5.14 -0.62
CA LEU A 16 -8.29 -4.55 0.24
C LEU A 16 -7.19 -3.87 -0.58
N VAL A 17 -6.76 -4.47 -1.69
CA VAL A 17 -5.80 -3.85 -2.61
C VAL A 17 -6.36 -2.55 -3.17
N GLU A 18 -7.61 -2.55 -3.63
CA GLU A 18 -8.26 -1.36 -4.16
C GLU A 18 -8.28 -0.23 -3.12
N ARG A 19 -8.59 -0.54 -1.85
CA ARG A 19 -8.60 0.46 -0.77
C ARG A 19 -7.20 0.98 -0.44
N ILE A 20 -6.18 0.12 -0.45
CA ILE A 20 -4.77 0.51 -0.29
C ILE A 20 -4.37 1.50 -1.38
N LEU A 21 -4.62 1.15 -2.64
CA LEU A 21 -4.26 1.98 -3.79
C LEU A 21 -5.04 3.29 -3.80
N HIS A 22 -6.33 3.25 -3.49
CA HIS A 22 -7.18 4.43 -3.38
C HIS A 22 -6.70 5.41 -2.30
N ALA A 23 -6.11 4.91 -1.21
CA ALA A 23 -5.52 5.75 -0.16
C ALA A 23 -4.11 6.28 -0.51
N GLY A 24 -3.59 5.98 -1.71
CA GLY A 24 -2.23 6.35 -2.12
C GLY A 24 -1.13 5.52 -1.44
N LEU A 25 -1.48 4.36 -0.89
CA LEU A 25 -0.51 3.43 -0.32
C LEU A 25 -0.03 2.43 -1.38
N ALA A 26 1.21 1.95 -1.22
CA ALA A 26 1.74 0.90 -2.08
C ALA A 26 1.33 -0.48 -1.54
N TYR A 27 0.87 -1.37 -2.42
CA TYR A 27 0.62 -2.76 -2.08
C TYR A 27 1.87 -3.62 -2.34
N SER A 28 2.11 -4.62 -1.49
CA SER A 28 3.15 -5.64 -1.66
C SER A 28 2.56 -7.04 -1.47
N ASP A 29 2.80 -7.94 -2.42
CA ASP A 29 2.38 -9.33 -2.33
C ASP A 29 3.35 -10.18 -1.49
N VAL A 30 4.59 -9.73 -1.35
CA VAL A 30 5.65 -10.28 -0.50
C VAL A 30 5.83 -9.42 0.75
N VAL A 31 6.18 -10.08 1.87
CA VAL A 31 6.57 -9.40 3.12
C VAL A 31 8.09 -9.44 3.24
N ASP A 32 8.69 -8.25 3.24
CA ASP A 32 10.12 -8.00 3.30
C ASP A 32 10.42 -6.88 4.31
N ARG A 33 11.69 -6.45 4.40
CA ARG A 33 12.12 -5.38 5.32
C ARG A 33 11.63 -3.99 4.90
N ASP A 34 11.25 -3.80 3.65
CA ASP A 34 10.68 -2.54 3.14
C ASP A 34 9.16 -2.47 3.38
N THR A 35 8.55 -3.58 3.80
CA THR A 35 7.14 -3.67 4.15
C THR A 35 6.88 -2.95 5.47
N SER A 36 6.04 -1.92 5.41
CA SER A 36 5.78 -1.04 6.54
C SER A 36 4.68 -1.56 7.47
N LEU A 37 3.74 -2.35 6.95
CA LEU A 37 2.60 -2.91 7.69
C LEU A 37 2.09 -4.17 7.01
N VAL A 38 1.64 -5.15 7.79
CA VAL A 38 0.90 -6.31 7.27
C VAL A 38 -0.50 -6.37 7.87
N VAL A 39 -1.52 -6.51 7.01
CA VAL A 39 -2.90 -6.72 7.44
C VAL A 39 -3.14 -8.22 7.61
N CYS A 40 -3.45 -8.64 8.84
CA CYS A 40 -3.74 -10.03 9.20
C CYS A 40 -4.70 -10.07 10.39
N ASN A 41 -5.79 -10.83 10.29
CA ASN A 41 -6.74 -11.00 11.40
C ASN A 41 -6.33 -12.09 12.40
N ALA A 42 -5.37 -12.93 12.06
CA ALA A 42 -4.83 -13.93 12.98
C ALA A 42 -3.82 -13.27 13.93
N THR A 43 -4.00 -13.47 15.24
CA THR A 43 -3.10 -12.95 16.27
C THR A 43 -1.80 -13.75 16.38
N ALA A 44 -1.83 -15.02 15.97
CA ALA A 44 -0.68 -15.92 15.94
C ALA A 44 -0.77 -16.83 14.69
N PRO A 45 -0.51 -16.30 13.49
CA PRO A 45 -0.50 -17.10 12.27
C PRO A 45 0.63 -18.14 12.34
N GLU A 46 0.31 -19.41 12.11
CA GLU A 46 1.29 -20.51 12.14
C GLU A 46 2.09 -20.61 10.83
N HIS A 47 1.58 -20.02 9.74
CA HIS A 47 2.22 -20.01 8.43
C HIS A 47 1.75 -18.80 7.60
N GLY A 48 2.44 -18.51 6.49
CA GLY A 48 2.05 -17.46 5.55
C GLY A 48 2.62 -16.07 5.87
N LYS A 49 2.01 -15.03 5.29
CA LYS A 49 2.54 -13.66 5.33
C LYS A 49 2.48 -13.04 6.72
N GLY A 50 1.44 -13.35 7.50
CA GLY A 50 1.34 -12.90 8.89
C GLY A 50 2.47 -13.48 9.75
N TYR A 51 2.85 -14.74 9.54
CA TYR A 51 3.98 -15.37 10.23
C TYR A 51 5.32 -14.74 9.81
N HIS A 52 5.52 -14.53 8.50
CA HIS A 52 6.72 -13.85 7.97
C HIS A 52 6.89 -12.43 8.52
N ALA A 53 5.79 -11.68 8.67
CA ALA A 53 5.81 -10.35 9.26
C ALA A 53 6.35 -10.37 10.71
N LEU A 54 5.87 -11.33 11.51
CA LEU A 54 6.35 -11.52 12.88
C LEU A 54 7.85 -11.87 12.92
N GLN A 55 8.31 -12.75 12.03
CA GLN A 55 9.74 -13.11 11.94
C GLN A 55 10.63 -11.91 11.58
N LEU A 56 10.12 -11.00 10.74
CA LEU A 56 10.83 -9.81 10.30
C LEU A 56 10.67 -8.61 11.24
N GLY A 57 9.82 -8.72 12.27
CA GLY A 57 9.49 -7.60 13.17
C GLY A 57 8.63 -6.51 12.51
N VAL A 58 7.97 -6.84 11.40
CA VAL A 58 7.03 -5.93 10.71
C VAL A 58 5.73 -5.88 11.52
N PRO A 59 5.17 -4.69 11.80
CA PRO A 59 3.94 -4.57 12.55
C PRO A 59 2.76 -5.24 11.82
N VAL A 60 1.91 -5.93 12.58
CA VAL A 60 0.72 -6.60 12.09
C VAL A 60 -0.52 -5.92 12.66
N MET A 61 -1.54 -5.68 11.82
CA MET A 61 -2.79 -5.03 12.21
C MET A 61 -4.00 -5.81 11.68
N PRO A 62 -5.08 -5.96 12.48
CA PRO A 62 -6.30 -6.59 12.01
C PRO A 62 -7.01 -5.71 10.96
N GLU A 63 -7.65 -6.37 10.01
CA GLU A 63 -8.37 -5.75 8.89
C GLU A 63 -9.39 -4.70 9.36
N ALA A 64 -10.15 -5.00 10.41
CA ALA A 64 -11.15 -4.06 10.93
C ALA A 64 -10.52 -2.71 11.30
N ARG A 65 -9.37 -2.73 12.00
CA ARG A 65 -8.66 -1.51 12.40
C ARG A 65 -7.99 -0.83 11.21
N PHE A 66 -7.43 -1.62 10.31
CA PHE A 66 -6.89 -1.10 9.07
C PHE A 66 -7.95 -0.30 8.29
N MET A 67 -9.17 -0.83 8.15
CA MET A 67 -10.27 -0.16 7.45
C MET A 67 -10.79 1.09 8.17
N GLU A 68 -10.73 1.15 9.51
CA GLU A 68 -11.05 2.36 10.27
C GLU A 68 -9.99 3.47 10.05
N CYS A 69 -8.72 3.10 9.95
CA CYS A 69 -7.61 4.06 9.86
C CYS A 69 -7.25 4.47 8.43
N ILE A 70 -7.53 3.64 7.42
CA ILE A 70 -7.04 3.86 6.05
C ILE A 70 -7.51 5.19 5.45
N GLY A 71 -8.72 5.65 5.80
CA GLY A 71 -9.24 6.94 5.34
C GLY A 71 -8.58 8.16 6.00
N ALA A 72 -7.86 7.97 7.11
CA ALA A 72 -7.12 9.03 7.79
C ALA A 72 -5.68 9.15 7.30
N VAL A 73 -5.25 8.29 6.39
CA VAL A 73 -3.93 8.38 5.76
C VAL A 73 -3.91 9.63 4.89
N VAL A 74 -3.29 10.70 5.41
CA VAL A 74 -2.94 11.88 4.63
C VAL A 74 -1.90 11.40 3.62
N GLY A 75 -2.31 11.35 2.34
CA GLY A 75 -1.59 10.75 1.21
C GLY A 75 -0.10 10.58 1.47
N GLY A 76 0.31 9.33 1.70
CA GLY A 76 1.69 9.02 2.06
C GLY A 76 2.61 9.32 0.88
N ALA A 77 3.08 10.57 0.78
CA ALA A 77 3.85 11.13 -0.32
C ALA A 77 3.37 10.55 -1.67
N SER A 78 2.38 11.20 -2.31
CA SER A 78 2.27 11.09 -3.76
C SER A 78 3.69 11.16 -4.32
N VAL A 79 4.09 10.17 -5.10
CA VAL A 79 5.17 10.37 -6.07
C VAL A 79 4.81 11.69 -6.73
N GLU A 80 5.65 12.72 -6.54
CA GLU A 80 5.50 13.96 -7.27
C GLU A 80 5.33 13.55 -8.73
N ASP A 81 4.11 13.73 -9.25
CA ASP A 81 3.90 13.67 -10.68
C ASP A 81 4.72 14.84 -11.20
N PHE A 82 5.95 14.55 -11.64
CA PHE A 82 6.80 15.49 -12.34
C PHE A 82 6.08 15.86 -13.63
N THR A 83 5.09 16.73 -13.50
CA THR A 83 4.52 17.49 -14.59
C THR A 83 5.54 18.57 -14.89
N ASP A 84 6.57 18.18 -15.64
CA ASP A 84 7.31 19.14 -16.43
C ASP A 84 6.34 19.69 -17.47
N VAL A 85 5.59 20.73 -17.06
CA VAL A 85 4.86 21.59 -17.98
C VAL A 85 5.94 22.39 -18.70
N ALA A 86 6.59 21.76 -19.67
CA ALA A 86 7.41 22.46 -20.64
C ALA A 86 6.52 23.55 -21.27
N PRO A 87 6.88 24.83 -21.15
CA PRO A 87 6.07 25.89 -21.72
C PRO A 87 6.07 25.74 -23.24
N VAL A 88 4.86 25.79 -23.81
CA VAL A 88 4.52 25.91 -25.24
C VAL A 88 5.62 26.60 -26.04
N GLU A 89 6.48 25.82 -26.70
CA GLU A 89 7.30 26.33 -27.78
C GLU A 89 6.46 26.28 -29.06
N LYS A 90 5.92 27.46 -29.42
CA LYS A 90 5.28 27.68 -30.71
C LYS A 90 6.28 27.33 -31.81
N GLN A 91 6.09 26.18 -32.44
CA GLN A 91 6.76 25.80 -33.68
C GLN A 91 6.36 26.79 -34.78
N LEU A 92 7.12 27.87 -34.92
CA LEU A 92 7.04 28.77 -36.07
C LEU A 92 7.72 28.05 -37.25
N ALA A 93 6.91 27.57 -38.20
CA ALA A 93 7.40 27.16 -39.50
C ALA A 93 7.92 28.39 -40.24
N LEU A 94 9.21 28.41 -40.58
CA LEU A 94 9.78 29.41 -41.48
C LEU A 94 9.63 28.89 -42.92
N PHE A 95 9.10 29.75 -43.80
CA PHE A 95 8.98 29.54 -45.23
C PHE A 95 10.34 29.45 -45.92
#